data_AF-A0A099LE18-F1
#
_entry.id   AF-A0A099LE18-F1
#
_cell.length_a   1.000
_cell.length_b   1.000
_cell.length_c   1.000
_cell.angle_alpha   90.00
_cell.angle_beta   90.00
_cell.angle_gamma   90.00
#
_symmetry.space_group_name_H-M   'P 1'
#
loop_
_entity.id
_entity.type
_entity.pdbx_description
1 polymer ?
#
loop_
_entity_poly.entity_id
_entity_poly.type
_entity_poly.pdbx_seq_one_letter_code
_entity_poly.pdbx_strand_id
1 'polypeptide(L)' 'MSDEMARQDTTIAINGARKDKLKDAVVDITIATREPIKSSAIVQYLIDNYLDDAVKDLKNQLK' A
#
# COMPACT_ATOMS: atom_id res chain seq x y z
N MET A 1 -16.21 5.51 25.99
CA MET A 1 -16.16 4.87 24.65
C MET A 1 -14.88 5.34 24.02
N SER A 2 -14.05 4.37 23.67
CA SER A 2 -12.61 4.46 23.48
C SER A 2 -12.18 5.51 22.46
N ASP A 3 -11.05 6.18 22.75
CA ASP A 3 -10.29 6.96 21.80
C ASP A 3 -10.20 6.22 20.47
N GLU A 4 -10.97 6.71 19.52
CA GLU A 4 -10.79 6.42 18.10
C GLU A 4 -9.40 6.99 17.78
N MET A 5 -8.36 6.15 17.88
CA MET A 5 -6.96 6.50 17.62
C MET A 5 -6.89 7.50 16.47
N ALA A 6 -6.62 8.77 16.79
CA ALA A 6 -6.59 9.84 15.80
C ALA A 6 -5.72 9.37 14.63
N ARG A 7 -6.28 9.37 13.41
CA ARG A 7 -5.55 8.87 12.23
C ARG A 7 -4.20 9.56 12.13
N GLN A 8 -3.13 8.79 12.27
CA GLN A 8 -1.76 9.25 12.09
C GLN A 8 -1.31 8.89 10.68
N ASP A 9 -1.83 9.63 9.71
CA ASP A 9 -1.41 9.46 8.32
C ASP A 9 0.05 9.91 8.16
N THR A 10 0.83 9.17 7.37
CA THR A 10 2.23 9.49 7.07
C THR A 10 2.46 9.55 5.56
N THR A 11 3.49 10.31 5.16
CA THR A 11 3.91 10.41 3.75
C THR A 11 5.15 9.57 3.52
N ILE A 12 5.10 8.67 2.54
CA ILE A 12 6.22 7.82 2.15
C ILE A 12 6.71 8.23 0.77
N ALA A 13 8.03 8.45 0.65
CA ALA A 13 8.64 8.73 -0.64
C ALA A 13 8.74 7.44 -1.48
N ILE A 14 8.13 7.46 -2.66
CA ILE A 14 8.27 6.42 -3.68
C ILE A 14 8.75 7.05 -4.99
N ASN A 15 9.54 6.31 -5.76
CA ASN A 15 10.00 6.80 -7.07
C ASN A 15 8.84 6.90 -8.08
N GLY A 16 9.07 7.64 -9.17
CA GLY A 16 8.05 7.88 -10.19
C GLY A 16 7.48 6.60 -10.81
N ALA A 17 8.35 5.64 -11.15
CA ALA A 17 7.92 4.38 -11.74
C ALA A 17 6.99 3.56 -10.81
N ARG A 18 7.28 3.51 -9.50
CA ARG A 18 6.40 2.85 -8.51
C ARG A 18 5.09 3.60 -8.33
N LYS A 19 5.13 4.93 -8.36
CA LYS A 19 3.93 5.76 -8.31
C LYS A 19 3.02 5.50 -9.50
N ASP A 20 3.56 5.39 -10.71
CA ASP A 20 2.76 5.13 -11.90
C ASP A 20 2.19 3.71 -11.90
N LYS A 21 2.98 2.70 -11.52
CA LYS A 21 2.44 1.34 -11.28
C LYS A 21 1.29 1.30 -10.29
N LEU A 22 1.35 2.10 -9.22
CA LEU A 22 0.27 2.18 -8.24
C LEU A 22 -1.00 2.83 -8.83
N LYS A 23 -0.86 3.79 -9.75
CA LYS A 23 -2.00 4.36 -10.48
C LYS A 23 -2.60 3.35 -11.44
N ASP A 24 -1.78 2.63 -12.19
CA ASP A 24 -2.24 1.60 -13.13
C ASP A 24 -3.01 0.51 -12.38
N ALA A 25 -2.50 0.06 -11.23
CA ALA A 25 -3.20 -0.89 -10.37
C ALA A 25 -4.57 -0.37 -9.88
N VAL A 26 -4.70 0.93 -9.55
CA VAL A 26 -6.00 1.52 -9.22
C VAL A 26 -6.96 1.44 -10.41
N VAL A 27 -6.49 1.77 -11.61
CA VAL A 27 -7.29 1.71 -12.84
C VAL A 27 -7.72 0.27 -13.12
N ASP A 28 -6.80 -0.69 -13.06
CA ASP A 28 -7.08 -2.11 -13.32
C ASP A 28 -8.12 -2.68 -12.35
N ILE A 29 -7.97 -2.39 -11.05
CA ILE A 29 -8.95 -2.81 -10.03
C ILE A 29 -10.30 -2.15 -10.28
N THR A 30 -10.32 -0.85 -10.62
CA THR A 30 -11.58 -0.13 -10.90
C THR A 30 -12.28 -0.71 -12.12
N ILE A 31 -11.56 -1.08 -13.17
CA ILE A 31 -12.12 -1.73 -14.37
C ILE A 31 -12.69 -3.11 -14.01
N ALA A 32 -11.94 -3.90 -13.24
CA ALA A 32 -12.34 -5.27 -12.89
C ALA A 32 -13.55 -5.32 -11.93
N THR A 33 -13.59 -4.42 -10.95
CA THR A 33 -14.62 -4.39 -9.90
C THR A 33 -15.80 -3.48 -10.23
N ARG A 34 -15.61 -2.53 -11.17
CA ARG A 34 -16.51 -1.40 -11.45
C ARG A 34 -16.71 -0.45 -10.26
N GLU A 35 -15.83 -0.52 -9.27
CA GLU A 35 -15.87 0.33 -8.08
C GLU A 35 -14.58 1.16 -7.96
N PRO A 36 -14.68 2.46 -7.65
CA PRO A 36 -13.51 3.30 -7.49
C PRO A 36 -12.75 2.93 -6.21
N ILE A 37 -11.44 2.70 -6.32
CA ILE A 37 -10.55 2.43 -5.19
C ILE A 37 -9.49 3.53 -5.04
N LYS A 38 -9.11 3.84 -3.80
CA LYS A 38 -8.01 4.77 -3.52
C LYS A 38 -6.67 4.04 -3.50
N SER A 39 -5.61 4.66 -4.02
CA SER A 39 -4.24 4.14 -3.91
C SER A 39 -3.84 3.82 -2.46
N SER A 40 -4.32 4.60 -1.49
CA SER A 40 -4.07 4.35 -0.06
C SER A 40 -4.62 3.01 0.41
N ALA A 41 -5.77 2.57 -0.11
CA ALA A 41 -6.36 1.28 0.26
C ALA A 41 -5.50 0.12 -0.24
N ILE A 42 -4.91 0.24 -1.44
CA ILE A 42 -3.95 -0.74 -1.96
C ILE A 42 -2.70 -0.78 -1.08
N VAL A 43 -2.15 0.38 -0.70
CA VAL A 43 -0.97 0.45 0.16
C VAL A 43 -1.25 -0.13 1.55
N GLN A 44 -2.41 0.16 2.14
CA GLN A 44 -2.84 -0.41 3.41
C GLN A 44 -2.94 -1.94 3.31
N TYR A 45 -3.59 -2.46 2.27
CA TYR A 45 -3.67 -3.89 2.02
C TYR A 45 -2.27 -4.54 1.89
N LEU A 46 -1.35 -3.86 1.20
CA LEU A 46 0.02 -4.36 1.05
C LEU A 46 0.76 -4.45 2.40
N ILE A 47 0.59 -3.45 3.26
CA ILE A 47 1.18 -3.41 4.60
C ILE A 47 0.57 -4.53 5.46
N ASP A 48 -0.76 -4.62 5.50
CA ASP A 48 -1.46 -5.54 6.39
C ASP A 48 -1.22 -7.02 6.04
N ASN A 49 -0.97 -7.31 4.76
CA ASN A 49 -0.87 -8.70 4.28
C ASN A 49 0.55 -9.14 3.90
N TYR A 50 1.45 -8.22 3.54
CA TYR A 50 2.76 -8.58 2.98
C TYR A 50 3.96 -7.89 3.65
N LEU A 51 3.76 -7.08 4.69
CA LEU A 51 4.88 -6.41 5.38
C LEU A 51 5.86 -7.41 5.99
N ASP A 52 5.37 -8.46 6.64
CA ASP A 52 6.23 -9.44 7.33
C ASP A 52 7.15 -10.19 6.37
N ASP A 53 6.60 -10.61 5.23
CA ASP A 53 7.37 -11.26 4.16
C ASP A 53 8.42 -10.32 3.59
N ALA A 54 8.03 -9.07 3.30
CA ALA A 54 8.96 -8.05 2.81
C ALA A 54 10.11 -7.78 3.81
N VAL A 55 9.80 -7.70 5.11
CA VAL A 55 10.81 -7.51 6.17
C VAL A 55 11.75 -8.71 6.26
N LYS A 56 11.22 -9.93 6.15
CA LYS A 56 12.03 -11.16 6.17
C LYS A 56 12.99 -11.20 4.99
N ASP A 57 12.51 -10.90 3.79
CA ASP A 57 13.32 -10.91 2.57
C ASP A 57 14.41 -9.85 2.62
N LEU A 58 14.09 -8.63 3.04
CA LEU A 58 15.07 -7.55 3.19
C LEU A 58 16.14 -7.91 4.22
N LYS A 59 15.78 -8.51 5.36
CA LYS A 59 16.76 -9.00 6.35
C LYS A 59 17.67 -10.09 5.78
N ASN A 60 17.17 -10.93 4.89
CA ASN A 60 17.95 -11.99 4.26
C ASN A 60 18.86 -11.46 3.14
N GLN A 61 18.46 -10.40 2.43
CA GLN A 61 19.28 -9.74 1.40
C GLN A 61 20.44 -8.92 1.97
N LEU A 62 20.32 -8.46 3.21
CA LEU A 62 21.37 -7.72 3.90
C LEU A 62 22.46 -8.63 4.52
N LYS A 63 22.34 -9.95 4.38
CA LYS A 63 23.35 -10.95 4.76
C LYS A 63 24.17 -11.38 3.55
#